data_AF-A0ABD5DW25-F1
#
_entry.id   AF-A0ABD5DW25-F1
#
_cell.length_a   1.000
_cell.length_b   1.000
_cell.length_c   1.000
_cell.angle_alpha   90.00
_cell.angle_beta   90.00
_cell.angle_gamma   90.00
#
_symmetry.space_group_name_H-M   'P 1'
#
loop_
_entity.id
_entity.type
_entity.pdbx_description
1 polymer ?
#
loop_
_entity_poly.entity_id
_entity_poly.type
_entity_poly.pdbx_seq_one_letter_code
_entity_poly.pdbx_strand_id
1 'polypeptide(L)'
;VLLGIEEEGIPFVLQPQTGGDLIHHAWQAAQRSPLQVGIACDRERLIVHYKNLPASTPLFSLMYHQNRLARRNTGNNAARLVKG
;
A
#
# COMPACT_ATOMS: atom_id res chain seq x y z
N VAL A 1 7.51 2.35 -5.83
CA VAL A 1 6.32 1.61 -5.42
C VAL A 1 5.37 1.42 -6.58
N LEU A 2 4.73 2.46 -7.13
CA LEU A 2 3.78 2.30 -8.25
C LEU A 2 4.33 1.49 -9.44
N LEU A 3 5.57 1.78 -9.88
CA LEU A 3 6.22 1.01 -10.94
C LEU A 3 6.37 -0.49 -10.62
N GLY A 4 6.50 -0.87 -9.35
CA GLY A 4 6.54 -2.28 -8.96
C GLY A 4 5.17 -2.95 -8.96
N ILE A 5 4.11 -2.17 -8.75
CA ILE A 5 2.73 -2.67 -8.89
C ILE A 5 2.42 -2.91 -10.37
N GLU A 6 2.78 -1.95 -11.23
CA GLU A 6 2.64 -2.03 -12.69
C GLU A 6 3.41 -3.22 -13.28
N GLU A 7 4.66 -3.42 -12.85
CA GLU A 7 5.51 -4.54 -13.28
C GLU A 7 4.92 -5.93 -12.97
N GLU A 8 4.11 -6.03 -11.92
CA GLU A 8 3.41 -7.28 -11.55
C GLU A 8 2.04 -7.44 -12.23
N GLY A 9 1.64 -6.47 -13.06
CA GLY A 9 0.40 -6.50 -13.85
C GLY A 9 -0.87 -6.22 -13.06
N ILE A 10 -0.78 -5.62 -11.87
CA ILE A 10 -1.93 -5.35 -11.01
C ILE A 10 -2.43 -3.92 -11.20
N PRO A 11 -3.73 -3.70 -11.49
CA PRO A 11 -4.28 -2.37 -11.61
C PRO A 11 -4.35 -1.68 -10.24
N PHE A 12 -4.15 -0.36 -10.24
CA PHE A 12 -4.33 0.47 -9.05
C PHE A 12 -5.04 1.78 -9.41
N VAL A 13 -5.66 2.40 -8.40
CA VAL A 13 -6.27 3.73 -8.52
C VAL A 13 -5.66 4.65 -7.48
N LEU A 14 -5.42 5.91 -7.86
CA LEU A 14 -4.95 6.94 -6.94
C LEU A 14 -6.15 7.75 -6.45
N GLN A 15 -6.27 7.89 -5.14
CA GLN A 15 -7.31 8.70 -4.50
C GLN A 15 -6.64 9.69 -3.55
N PRO A 16 -6.70 11.00 -3.81
CA PRO A 16 -6.18 11.99 -2.87
C PRO A 16 -7.00 11.93 -1.58
N GLN A 17 -6.32 12.02 -0.43
CA GLN A 17 -6.92 12.06 0.90
C GLN A 17 -6.27 13.20 1.69
N THR A 18 -7.02 13.83 2.60
CA THR A 18 -6.55 14.96 3.41
C THR A 18 -6.86 14.75 4.88
N GLY A 19 -5.90 15.09 5.74
CA GLY A 19 -6.03 14.88 7.18
C GLY A 19 -5.96 13.39 7.54
N GLY A 20 -6.21 13.06 8.81
CA GLY A 20 -6.35 11.67 9.25
C GLY A 20 -5.05 10.91 9.51
N ASP A 21 -5.20 9.74 10.14
CA ASP A 21 -4.10 8.81 10.38
C ASP A 21 -3.81 7.98 9.12
N LEU A 22 -2.52 7.88 8.80
CA LEU A 22 -2.06 7.19 7.59
C LEU A 22 -2.38 5.70 7.62
N ILE A 23 -2.28 5.06 8.78
CA ILE A 23 -2.60 3.63 8.92
C ILE A 23 -4.10 3.43 8.69
N HIS A 24 -4.94 4.27 9.31
CA HIS A 24 -6.37 4.25 9.07
C HIS A 24 -6.72 4.43 7.58
N HIS A 25 -6.04 5.33 6.85
CA HIS A 25 -6.27 5.49 5.41
C HIS A 25 -5.88 4.26 4.59
N ALA A 26 -4.76 3.60 4.92
CA ALA A 26 -4.37 2.37 4.23
C ALA A 26 -5.39 1.25 4.49
N TRP A 27 -5.87 1.12 5.73
CA TRP A 27 -6.95 0.20 6.08
C TRP A 27 -8.24 0.51 5.31
N GLN A 28 -8.70 1.77 5.31
CA GLN A 28 -9.89 2.19 4.55
C GLN A 28 -9.74 1.92 3.05
N ALA A 29 -8.54 2.11 2.48
CA ALA A 29 -8.25 1.76 1.09
C ALA A 29 -8.39 0.24 0.87
N ALA A 30 -7.91 -0.59 1.80
CA ALA A 30 -8.02 -2.04 1.72
C ALA A 30 -9.48 -2.52 1.82
N GLN A 31 -10.27 -1.90 2.71
CA GLN A 31 -11.70 -2.22 2.84
C GLN A 31 -12.48 -1.97 1.54
N ARG A 32 -12.16 -0.87 0.84
CA ARG A 32 -12.81 -0.44 -0.41
C ARG A 32 -12.27 -1.14 -1.65
N SER A 33 -11.03 -1.63 -1.60
CA SER A 33 -10.38 -2.29 -2.73
C SER A 33 -11.01 -3.66 -3.01
N PRO A 34 -11.48 -3.92 -4.24
CA PRO A 34 -11.91 -5.26 -4.64
C PRO A 34 -10.78 -6.29 -4.55
N LEU A 35 -9.52 -5.83 -4.65
CA LEU A 35 -8.31 -6.64 -4.56
C LEU A 35 -7.83 -6.84 -3.12
N GLN A 36 -8.60 -6.38 -2.12
CA GLN A 36 -8.34 -6.53 -0.68
C GLN A 36 -7.06 -5.86 -0.15
N VAL A 37 -6.23 -5.30 -1.03
CA VAL A 37 -5.01 -4.56 -0.69
C VAL A 37 -5.27 -3.06 -0.78
N GLY A 38 -4.83 -2.34 0.24
CA GLY A 38 -4.90 -0.88 0.34
C GLY A 38 -3.53 -0.29 0.63
N ILE A 39 -3.27 0.89 0.06
CA ILE A 39 -2.03 1.62 0.27
C ILE A 39 -2.37 3.06 0.60
N ALA A 40 -1.68 3.62 1.59
CA ALA A 40 -1.67 5.06 1.85
C ALA A 40 -0.23 5.55 2.03
N CYS A 41 0.07 6.76 1.60
CA CYS A 41 1.38 7.37 1.79
C CYS A 41 1.30 8.86 2.09
N ASP A 42 2.33 9.35 2.77
CA ASP A 42 2.62 10.76 2.95
C ASP A 42 4.05 11.06 2.46
N ARG A 43 4.63 12.18 2.91
CA ARG A 43 6.00 12.58 2.52
C ARG A 43 7.09 11.73 3.18
N GLU A 44 6.78 11.04 4.28
CA GLU A 44 7.76 10.34 5.11
C GLU A 44 7.70 8.83 4.93
N ARG A 45 6.50 8.27 4.72
CA ARG A 45 6.30 6.83 4.69
C ARG A 45 5.10 6.39 3.86
N LEU A 46 5.05 5.09 3.60
CA LEU A 46 3.96 4.41 2.92
C LEU A 46 3.55 3.16 3.71
N ILE A 47 2.25 2.97 3.87
CA ILE A 47 1.64 1.85 4.58
C ILE A 47 0.92 0.97 3.57
N VAL A 48 1.17 -0.33 3.64
CA VAL A 48 0.39 -1.36 2.94
C VAL A 48 -0.51 -2.06 3.96
N HIS A 49 -1.80 -2.13 3.68
CA HIS A 49 -2.79 -2.81 4.50
C HIS A 49 -3.50 -3.89 3.69
N TYR A 50 -4.02 -4.88 4.41
CA TYR A 50 -4.85 -5.95 3.87
C TYR A 50 -6.20 -5.98 4.58
N LYS A 51 -7.27 -6.27 3.84
CA LYS A 51 -8.67 -6.18 4.29
C LYS A 51 -8.97 -7.03 5.53
N ASN A 52 -8.31 -8.18 5.65
CA ASN A 52 -8.57 -9.14 6.74
C ASN A 52 -7.69 -8.90 7.98
N LEU A 53 -6.88 -7.83 8.00
CA LEU A 53 -6.11 -7.46 9.17
C LEU A 53 -6.88 -6.44 10.03
N PRO A 54 -6.70 -6.45 11.37
CA PRO A 54 -7.17 -5.38 12.23
C PRO A 54 -6.68 -4.01 11.77
N ALA A 55 -7.51 -2.97 11.92
CA ALA A 55 -7.21 -1.61 11.43
C ALA A 55 -5.92 -1.00 12.01
N SER A 56 -5.52 -1.43 13.20
CA SER A 56 -4.29 -0.97 13.88
C SER A 56 -3.04 -1.75 13.48
N THR A 57 -3.16 -2.79 12.67
CA THR A 57 -2.07 -3.71 12.32
C THR A 57 -1.87 -3.72 10.80
N PRO A 58 -1.09 -2.76 10.25
CA PRO A 58 -0.76 -2.78 8.84
C PRO A 58 0.14 -3.98 8.52
N LEU A 59 0.09 -4.42 7.26
CA LEU A 59 0.92 -5.53 6.80
C LEU A 59 2.39 -5.11 6.67
N PHE A 60 2.64 -3.91 6.15
CA PHE A 60 3.99 -3.41 5.91
C PHE A 60 4.05 -1.89 5.99
N SER A 61 5.20 -1.37 6.43
CA SER A 61 5.53 0.06 6.44
C SER A 61 6.86 0.28 5.73
N LEU A 62 6.92 1.29 4.87
CA LEU A 62 8.08 1.68 4.09
C LEU A 62 8.42 3.14 4.39
N MET A 63 9.65 3.42 4.82
CA MET A 63 10.13 4.78 5.01
C MET A 63 10.69 5.35 3.69
N TYR A 64 10.44 6.63 3.43
CA TYR A 64 10.83 7.30 2.19
C TYR A 64 12.34 7.25 1.92
N HIS A 65 13.16 7.34 2.98
CA HIS A 65 14.61 7.31 2.90
C HIS A 65 15.19 5.94 2.50
N GLN A 66 14.36 4.88 2.43
CA GLN A 66 14.81 3.59 1.93
C GLN A 66 15.16 3.65 0.44
N ASN A 67 16.11 2.80 0.04
CA ASN A 67 16.69 2.84 -1.30
C ASN A 67 15.65 2.53 -2.40
N ARG A 68 16.03 2.79 -3.66
CA ARG A 68 15.14 2.59 -4.82
C ARG A 68 14.66 1.14 -4.95
N LEU A 69 15.52 0.16 -4.66
CA LEU A 69 15.20 -1.26 -4.75
C LEU A 69 14.13 -1.66 -3.72
N ALA A 70 14.29 -1.24 -2.46
CA ALA A 70 13.28 -1.45 -1.41
C ALA A 70 11.93 -0.85 -1.81
N ARG A 71 11.92 0.39 -2.32
CA ARG A 71 10.72 1.04 -2.84
C ARG A 71 10.10 0.33 -4.04
N ARG A 72 10.88 -0.35 -4.88
CA ARG A 72 10.37 -1.15 -5.99
C ARG A 72 9.75 -2.45 -5.47
N ASN A 73 10.51 -3.18 -4.66
CA ASN A 73 10.11 -4.45 -4.06
C ASN A 73 8.82 -4.32 -3.22
N THR A 74 8.61 -3.21 -2.50
CA THR A 74 7.34 -2.99 -1.79
C THR A 74 6.15 -2.94 -2.74
N GLY A 75 6.30 -2.34 -3.92
CA GLY A 75 5.26 -2.35 -4.95
C GLY A 75 5.03 -3.76 -5.50
N ASN A 76 6.12 -4.47 -5.81
CA ASN A 76 6.01 -5.83 -6.32
C ASN A 76 5.33 -6.74 -5.28
N ASN A 77 5.73 -6.68 -4.02
CA ASN A 77 5.16 -7.50 -2.94
C ASN A 77 3.69 -7.17 -2.67
N ALA A 78 3.31 -5.89 -2.69
CA ALA A 78 1.90 -5.50 -2.54
C ALA A 78 1.03 -6.05 -3.70
N ALA A 79 1.56 -6.09 -4.92
CA ALA A 79 0.87 -6.67 -6.06
C ALA A 79 0.88 -8.21 -6.04
N ARG A 80 1.96 -8.85 -5.62
CA ARG A 80 2.03 -10.31 -5.45
C ARG A 80 1.04 -10.81 -4.41
N LEU A 81 0.80 -10.04 -3.34
CA LEU A 81 -0.22 -10.34 -2.35
C LEU A 81 -1.64 -10.48 -2.97
N VAL A 82 -1.93 -9.74 -4.04
CA VAL A 82 -3.21 -9.85 -4.77
C VAL A 82 -3.30 -11.18 -5.54
N LYS A 83 -2.16 -11.73 -5.96
CA LYS A 83 -2.10 -12.93 -6.82
C LYS A 83 -2.12 -14.25 -6.05
N GLY A 84 -1.74 -14.24 -4.77
CA GLY A 84 -1.54 -15.45 -3.95
C GLY A 84 -0.11 -15.94 -4.05
#